data_AF-R7UJX4-F1
#
_entry.id   AF-R7UJX4-F1
#
_cell.length_a   1.000
_cell.length_b   1.000
_cell.length_c   1.000
_cell.angle_alpha   90.00
_cell.angle_beta   90.00
_cell.angle_gamma   90.00
#
_symmetry.space_group_name_H-M   'P 1'
#
loop_
_entity.id
_entity.type
_entity.pdbx_description
1 polymer ?
#
loop_
_entity_poly.entity_id
_entity_poly.type
_entity_poly.pdbx_seq_one_letter_code
_entity_poly.pdbx_strand_id
1 'polypeptide(L)'
;MHSLHSSSVQFFSHRCAVKSLIDASCDRPINEESEEVCNFLAVLEHVFSHRLKATAWMSSSEPRRFWEFVKSACKSVPHNSICNIEQMDCPKTAQGKGRAWLQLSLMEKRLAEYMNEMLMQTRMLRQFYQPGALMLSEDAGLISGLLIGLNVLDFSFDVRSQNLDFIGIPVLDFTPYLKFEQQYRRIIFIELILMSFCP
;
A
#
# COMPACT_ATOMS: atom_id res chain seq x y z
N MET A 1 -15.00 -10.47 -18.61
CA MET A 1 -15.93 -10.03 -17.54
C MET A 1 -15.43 -10.35 -16.12
N HIS A 2 -14.59 -11.38 -15.87
CA HIS A 2 -14.02 -11.65 -14.54
C HIS A 2 -12.96 -10.64 -14.02
N SER A 3 -12.28 -9.91 -14.91
CA SER A 3 -11.19 -8.97 -14.53
C SER A 3 -11.68 -7.65 -13.95
N LEU A 4 -12.82 -7.13 -14.41
CA LEU A 4 -13.39 -5.87 -13.92
C LEU A 4 -13.91 -6.03 -12.48
N HIS A 5 -14.58 -7.14 -12.19
CA HIS A 5 -15.10 -7.43 -10.84
C HIS A 5 -13.97 -7.58 -9.81
N SER A 6 -12.86 -8.22 -10.20
CA SER A 6 -11.66 -8.33 -9.35
C SER A 6 -11.00 -6.98 -9.07
N SER A 7 -10.97 -6.07 -10.05
CA SER A 7 -10.34 -4.75 -9.91
C SER A 7 -11.18 -3.81 -9.04
N SER A 8 -12.51 -3.81 -9.23
CA SER A 8 -13.43 -3.02 -8.40
C SER A 8 -13.44 -3.47 -6.94
N VAL A 9 -13.38 -4.78 -6.67
CA VAL A 9 -13.32 -5.32 -5.30
C VAL A 9 -11.99 -4.99 -4.62
N GLN A 10 -10.86 -5.09 -5.35
CA GLN A 10 -9.55 -4.67 -4.82
C GLN A 10 -9.53 -3.17 -4.52
N PHE A 11 -10.01 -2.33 -5.44
CA PHE A 11 -10.10 -0.89 -5.22
C PHE A 11 -10.98 -0.52 -4.03
N PHE A 12 -12.14 -1.17 -3.88
CA PHE A 12 -13.02 -0.97 -2.72
C PHE A 12 -12.31 -1.33 -1.41
N SER A 13 -11.58 -2.45 -1.38
CA SER A 13 -10.81 -2.86 -0.20
C SER A 13 -9.75 -1.83 0.20
N HIS A 14 -9.09 -1.17 -0.77
CA HIS A 14 -8.10 -0.13 -0.51
C HIS A 14 -8.75 1.12 0.11
N ARG A 15 -9.90 1.56 -0.41
CA ARG A 15 -10.65 2.69 0.16
C ARG A 15 -11.14 2.40 1.57
N CYS A 16 -11.63 1.19 1.81
CA CYS A 16 -12.09 0.77 3.12
C CYS A 16 -10.94 0.73 4.14
N ALA A 17 -9.74 0.27 3.77
CA ALA A 17 -8.59 0.28 4.66
C ALA A 17 -8.18 1.71 5.10
N VAL A 18 -8.10 2.65 4.15
CA VAL A 18 -7.83 4.07 4.47
C VAL A 18 -8.90 4.65 5.39
N LYS A 19 -10.17 4.37 5.10
CA LYS A 19 -11.29 4.86 5.90
C LYS A 19 -11.29 4.29 7.32
N SER A 20 -11.11 2.98 7.47
CA SER A 20 -11.04 2.33 8.78
C SER A 20 -9.88 2.86 9.62
N LEU A 21 -8.74 3.16 8.99
CA LEU A 21 -7.60 3.75 9.68
C LEU A 21 -7.88 5.18 10.16
N ILE A 22 -8.55 6.00 9.35
CA ILE A 22 -8.99 7.35 9.75
C ILE A 22 -10.00 7.26 10.90
N ASP A 23 -10.98 6.38 10.79
CA ASP A 23 -12.03 6.22 11.82
C ASP A 23 -11.43 5.72 13.17
N ALA A 24 -10.36 4.92 13.14
CA ALA A 24 -9.67 4.44 14.34
C ALA A 24 -8.77 5.49 15.03
N SER A 25 -8.48 6.61 14.36
CA SER A 25 -7.51 7.61 14.82
C SER A 25 -8.05 8.65 15.81
N CYS A 26 -9.34 8.60 16.17
CA CYS A 26 -10.05 9.69 16.83
C CYS A 26 -9.47 10.16 18.18
N ASP A 27 -8.70 9.34 18.91
CA ASP A 27 -8.34 9.67 20.31
C ASP A 27 -6.85 9.48 20.69
N ARG A 28 -6.02 8.84 19.85
CA ARG A 28 -4.61 8.55 20.17
C ARG A 28 -3.74 8.31 18.93
N PRO A 29 -2.40 8.50 19.01
CA PRO A 29 -1.49 8.08 17.97
C PRO A 29 -1.67 6.60 17.65
N ILE A 30 -1.63 6.25 16.36
CA ILE A 30 -1.83 4.88 15.92
C ILE A 30 -0.47 4.15 15.95
N ASN A 31 -0.44 3.00 16.61
CA ASN A 31 0.75 2.17 16.77
C ASN A 31 0.66 0.88 15.94
N GLU A 32 1.74 0.11 15.93
CA GLU A 32 1.89 -1.14 15.18
C GLU A 32 1.01 -2.30 15.68
N GLU A 33 0.40 -2.17 16.85
CA GLU A 33 -0.50 -3.17 17.44
C GLU A 33 -1.94 -3.06 16.93
N SER A 34 -2.29 -1.94 16.29
CA SER A 34 -3.61 -1.73 15.69
C SER A 34 -3.82 -2.67 14.51
N GLU A 35 -4.91 -3.42 14.55
CA GLU A 35 -5.34 -4.29 13.44
C GLU A 35 -5.57 -3.47 12.16
N GLU A 36 -6.07 -2.24 12.28
CA GLU A 36 -6.28 -1.32 11.17
C GLU A 36 -4.96 -0.94 10.50
N VAL A 37 -3.91 -0.63 11.27
CA VAL A 37 -2.56 -0.36 10.74
C VAL A 37 -1.97 -1.60 10.09
N CYS A 38 -2.04 -2.75 10.75
CA CYS A 38 -1.55 -4.02 10.21
C CYS A 38 -2.20 -4.33 8.86
N ASN A 39 -3.53 -4.21 8.79
CA ASN A 39 -4.30 -4.43 7.56
C ASN A 39 -3.95 -3.40 6.48
N PHE A 40 -3.79 -2.14 6.85
CA PHE A 40 -3.44 -1.09 5.90
C PHE A 40 -2.03 -1.28 5.31
N LEU A 41 -1.04 -1.58 6.16
CA LEU A 41 0.33 -1.90 5.73
C LEU A 41 0.36 -3.13 4.82
N ALA A 42 -0.44 -4.15 5.15
CA ALA A 42 -0.62 -5.34 4.32
C ALA A 42 -1.19 -5.03 2.94
N VAL A 43 -2.22 -4.19 2.89
CA VAL A 43 -2.82 -3.73 1.64
C VAL A 43 -1.78 -3.00 0.78
N LEU A 44 -0.99 -2.11 1.37
CA LEU A 44 0.07 -1.39 0.65
C LEU A 44 1.17 -2.33 0.14
N GLU A 45 1.64 -3.25 0.97
CA GLU A 45 2.62 -4.26 0.56
C GLU A 45 2.09 -5.07 -0.64
N HIS A 46 0.80 -5.43 -0.63
CA HIS A 46 0.15 -6.11 -1.76
C HIS A 46 0.08 -5.22 -3.01
N VAL A 47 -0.32 -3.94 -2.89
CA VAL A 47 -0.35 -2.98 -4.00
C VAL A 47 1.02 -2.87 -4.66
N PHE A 48 2.08 -2.67 -3.87
CA PHE A 48 3.44 -2.55 -4.38
C PHE A 48 4.01 -3.87 -4.91
N SER A 49 3.53 -5.01 -4.42
CA SER A 49 4.01 -6.32 -4.85
C SER A 49 3.21 -6.92 -6.02
N HIS A 50 2.02 -6.40 -6.32
CA HIS A 50 1.13 -6.96 -7.32
C HIS A 50 1.79 -7.00 -8.70
N ARG A 51 2.00 -8.22 -9.21
CA ARG A 51 2.59 -8.50 -10.54
C ARG A 51 3.98 -7.89 -10.73
N LEU A 52 4.78 -7.83 -9.66
CA LEU A 52 6.21 -7.60 -9.79
C LEU A 52 6.84 -8.69 -10.66
N LYS A 53 7.73 -8.27 -11.56
CA LYS A 53 8.53 -9.20 -12.36
C LYS A 53 9.54 -9.87 -11.45
N ALA A 54 9.64 -11.19 -11.55
CA ALA A 54 10.72 -11.94 -10.95
C ALA A 54 12.07 -11.42 -11.44
N THR A 55 13.10 -11.50 -10.60
CA THR A 55 14.49 -11.34 -11.02
C THR A 55 14.75 -12.29 -12.19
N ALA A 56 15.45 -11.82 -13.22
CA ALA A 56 15.71 -12.60 -14.42
C ALA A 56 16.28 -13.97 -14.05
N TRP A 57 15.80 -15.03 -14.72
CA TRP A 57 16.11 -16.44 -14.44
C TRP A 57 17.62 -16.80 -14.40
N MET A 58 18.49 -15.92 -14.91
CA MET A 58 19.95 -16.06 -14.84
C MET A 58 20.60 -15.47 -13.57
N SER A 59 19.83 -14.81 -12.71
CA SER A 59 20.32 -14.24 -11.46
C SER A 59 20.05 -15.22 -10.32
N SER A 60 21.11 -15.79 -9.73
CA SER A 60 21.07 -16.57 -8.49
C SER A 60 20.68 -15.75 -7.25
N SER A 61 20.22 -14.51 -7.44
CA SER A 61 19.77 -13.60 -6.40
C SER A 61 18.34 -13.93 -5.94
N GLU A 62 18.03 -13.59 -4.69
CA GLU A 62 16.69 -13.60 -4.12
C GLU A 62 15.63 -12.98 -5.06
N PRO A 63 14.37 -13.47 -5.04
CA PRO A 63 13.28 -12.87 -5.81
C PRO A 63 13.17 -11.37 -5.59
N ARG A 64 13.05 -10.62 -6.69
CA ARG A 64 12.83 -9.16 -6.65
C ARG A 64 11.65 -8.83 -5.73
N ARG A 65 11.87 -8.00 -4.72
CA ARG A 65 10.83 -7.45 -3.84
C ARG A 65 10.53 -6.00 -4.21
N PHE A 66 9.38 -5.49 -3.76
CA PHE A 66 8.98 -4.10 -4.03
C PHE A 66 9.99 -3.08 -3.50
N TRP A 67 10.73 -3.43 -2.44
CA TRP A 67 11.80 -2.59 -1.91
C TRP A 67 12.84 -2.20 -2.96
N GLU A 68 13.21 -3.11 -3.87
CA GLU A 68 14.16 -2.81 -4.94
C GLU A 68 13.63 -1.78 -5.94
N PHE A 69 12.30 -1.75 -6.13
CA PHE A 69 11.63 -0.74 -6.93
C PHE A 69 11.64 0.61 -6.21
N VAL A 70 11.20 0.65 -4.94
CA VAL A 70 11.20 1.86 -4.12
C VAL A 70 12.58 2.51 -4.09
N LYS A 71 13.61 1.70 -3.82
CA LYS A 71 15.00 2.15 -3.85
C LYS A 71 15.40 2.79 -5.16
N SER A 72 14.90 2.29 -6.29
CA SER A 72 15.28 2.78 -7.60
C SER A 72 14.50 4.03 -7.99
N ALA A 73 13.20 4.04 -7.70
CA ALA A 73 12.28 5.09 -8.13
C ALA A 73 12.32 6.33 -7.23
N CYS A 74 12.59 6.17 -5.93
CA CYS A 74 12.49 7.24 -4.94
C CYS A 74 13.84 7.86 -4.54
N LYS A 75 14.95 7.58 -5.25
CA LYS A 75 16.27 8.13 -4.89
C LYS A 75 16.33 9.66 -4.96
N SER A 76 15.54 10.24 -5.85
CA SER A 76 15.41 11.68 -6.10
C SER A 76 14.64 12.41 -5.01
N VAL A 77 13.85 11.69 -4.19
CA VAL A 77 13.03 12.30 -3.14
C VAL A 77 13.95 12.89 -2.07
N PRO A 78 13.87 14.20 -1.76
CA PRO A 78 14.79 14.83 -0.81
C PRO A 78 14.57 14.28 0.60
N HIS A 79 15.64 14.20 1.40
CA HIS A 79 15.59 13.73 2.79
C HIS A 79 14.92 12.36 2.97
N ASN A 80 15.00 11.47 1.97
CA ASN A 80 14.43 10.14 2.09
C ASN A 80 15.22 9.27 3.09
N SER A 81 14.54 8.29 3.68
CA SER A 81 15.13 7.34 4.64
C SER A 81 15.75 6.10 4.00
N ILE A 82 15.89 6.05 2.67
CA ILE A 82 16.32 4.83 1.94
C ILE A 82 17.73 4.39 2.36
N CYS A 83 18.68 5.31 2.38
CA CYS A 83 20.06 5.00 2.79
C CYS A 83 20.13 4.55 4.26
N ASN A 84 19.33 5.18 5.13
CA ASN A 84 19.28 4.84 6.54
C ASN A 84 18.75 3.42 6.73
N ILE A 85 17.67 3.05 6.02
CA ILE A 85 17.08 1.71 6.06
C ILE A 85 18.04 0.65 5.53
N GLU A 86 18.80 0.97 4.48
CA GLU A 86 19.81 0.04 3.95
C GLU A 86 20.92 -0.27 4.95
N GLN A 87 21.25 0.68 5.82
CA GLN A 87 22.28 0.58 6.86
C GLN A 87 21.78 0.01 8.19
N MET A 88 20.49 -0.31 8.32
CA MET A 88 19.95 -0.91 9.54
C MET A 88 20.48 -2.34 9.73
N ASP A 89 20.86 -2.69 10.97
CA ASP A 89 21.29 -4.05 11.33
C ASP A 89 20.14 -5.08 11.26
N CYS A 90 18.91 -4.59 11.45
CA CYS A 90 17.65 -5.32 11.36
C CYS A 90 16.56 -4.33 10.93
N PRO A 91 15.70 -4.63 9.94
CA PRO A 91 15.58 -5.89 9.18
C PRO A 91 16.68 -6.13 8.14
N LYS A 92 16.98 -7.39 7.86
CA LYS A 92 18.05 -7.83 6.94
C LYS A 92 17.54 -8.14 5.53
N THR A 93 16.32 -8.66 5.40
CA THR A 93 15.76 -9.06 4.11
C THR A 93 15.25 -7.85 3.33
N ALA A 94 15.22 -7.95 2.00
CA ALA A 94 14.62 -6.91 1.17
C ALA A 94 13.13 -6.71 1.50
N GLN A 95 12.42 -7.77 1.91
CA GLN A 95 11.03 -7.68 2.33
C GLN A 95 10.87 -6.90 3.65
N GLY A 96 11.66 -7.23 4.67
CA GLY A 96 11.66 -6.52 5.94
C GLY A 96 12.04 -5.06 5.78
N LYS A 97 13.06 -4.75 4.97
CA LYS A 97 13.44 -3.36 4.63
C LYS A 97 12.30 -2.60 3.94
N GLY A 98 11.58 -3.24 3.03
CA GLY A 98 10.38 -2.66 2.41
C GLY A 98 9.28 -2.33 3.43
N ARG A 99 9.07 -3.19 4.43
CA ARG A 99 8.10 -2.95 5.51
C ARG A 99 8.52 -1.82 6.44
N ALA A 100 9.80 -1.78 6.81
CA ALA A 100 10.38 -0.69 7.57
C ALA A 100 10.16 0.65 6.84
N TRP A 101 10.37 0.66 5.53
CA TRP A 101 10.11 1.83 4.70
C TRP A 101 8.64 2.27 4.70
N LEU A 102 7.68 1.34 4.62
CA LEU A 102 6.25 1.68 4.69
C LEU A 102 5.91 2.37 6.02
N GLN A 103 6.38 1.80 7.13
CA GLN A 103 6.17 2.34 8.47
C GLN A 103 6.81 3.73 8.63
N LEU A 104 8.09 3.87 8.24
CA LEU A 104 8.79 5.16 8.32
C LEU A 104 8.15 6.22 7.43
N SER A 105 7.73 5.87 6.22
CA SER A 105 7.07 6.81 5.29
C SER A 105 5.72 7.32 5.83
N LEU A 106 5.01 6.52 6.62
CA LEU A 106 3.79 6.94 7.31
C LEU A 106 4.08 7.87 8.49
N MET A 107 5.08 7.53 9.32
CA MET A 107 5.53 8.39 10.42
C MET A 107 6.06 9.74 9.91
N GLU A 108 6.76 9.74 8.78
CA GLU A 108 7.24 10.94 8.10
C GLU A 108 6.09 11.75 7.45
N LYS A 109 4.89 11.18 7.30
CA LYS A 109 3.74 11.76 6.58
C LYS A 109 4.02 12.03 5.09
N ARG A 110 4.80 11.14 4.47
CA ARG A 110 5.34 11.31 3.11
C ARG A 110 5.01 10.17 2.16
N LEU A 111 4.25 9.17 2.60
CA LEU A 111 3.91 8.02 1.75
C LEU A 111 3.25 8.43 0.42
N ALA A 112 2.37 9.43 0.42
CA ALA A 112 1.75 9.95 -0.79
C ALA A 112 2.77 10.62 -1.75
N GLU A 113 3.74 11.35 -1.21
CA GLU A 113 4.83 11.96 -1.98
C GLU A 113 5.66 10.88 -2.70
N TYR A 114 6.06 9.84 -1.96
CA TYR A 114 6.77 8.71 -2.56
C TYR A 114 5.94 7.98 -3.61
N MET A 115 4.64 7.76 -3.38
CA MET A 115 3.77 7.12 -4.36
C MET A 115 3.69 7.94 -5.65
N ASN A 116 3.54 9.26 -5.55
CA ASN A 116 3.55 10.15 -6.71
C ASN A 116 4.88 10.09 -7.47
N GLU A 117 6.03 10.15 -6.79
CA GLU A 117 7.34 10.02 -7.44
C GLU A 117 7.43 8.69 -8.21
N MET A 118 7.05 7.57 -7.59
CA MET A 118 7.04 6.26 -8.25
C MET A 118 6.17 6.23 -9.51
N LEU A 119 4.99 6.87 -9.47
CA LEU A 119 4.07 6.93 -10.61
C LEU A 119 4.61 7.78 -11.77
N MET A 120 5.45 8.78 -11.48
CA MET A 120 6.12 9.58 -12.52
C MET A 120 7.22 8.78 -13.25
N GLN A 121 7.80 7.76 -12.61
CA GLN A 121 8.85 6.91 -13.18
C GLN A 121 8.31 5.83 -14.13
N THR A 122 7.51 6.23 -15.13
CA THR A 122 6.79 5.32 -16.06
C THR A 122 7.66 4.27 -16.75
N ARG A 123 8.89 4.64 -17.16
CA ARG A 123 9.85 3.70 -17.75
C ARG A 123 10.28 2.63 -16.76
N MET A 124 10.56 3.02 -15.51
CA MET A 124 10.98 2.12 -14.46
C MET A 124 9.83 1.22 -14.00
N LEU A 125 8.63 1.75 -13.85
CA LEU A 125 7.42 0.97 -13.59
C LEU A 125 7.26 -0.18 -14.59
N ARG A 126 7.37 0.11 -15.89
CA ARG A 126 7.28 -0.92 -16.94
C ARG A 126 8.43 -1.94 -16.90
N GLN A 127 9.59 -1.59 -16.35
CA GLN A 127 10.70 -2.51 -16.16
C GLN A 127 10.47 -3.44 -14.97
N PHE A 128 9.85 -2.96 -13.90
CA PHE A 128 9.64 -3.71 -12.66
C PHE A 128 8.33 -4.50 -12.61
N TYR A 129 7.29 -4.05 -13.32
CA TYR A 129 5.95 -4.64 -13.25
C TYR A 129 5.52 -5.29 -14.57
N GLN A 130 4.71 -6.35 -14.47
CA GLN A 130 4.06 -6.98 -15.62
C GLN A 130 2.81 -6.19 -16.04
N PRO A 131 2.36 -6.31 -17.31
CA PRO A 131 1.08 -5.74 -17.73
C PRO A 131 -0.08 -6.16 -16.81
N GLY A 132 -0.96 -5.21 -16.50
CA GLY A 132 -2.06 -5.39 -15.55
C GLY A 132 -1.67 -5.31 -14.07
N ALA A 133 -0.42 -4.93 -13.75
CA ALA A 133 -0.05 -4.58 -12.37
C ALA A 133 -0.83 -3.36 -11.88
N LEU A 134 -1.07 -3.30 -10.57
CA LEU A 134 -1.88 -2.22 -9.99
C LEU A 134 -1.15 -0.89 -10.08
N MET A 135 0.17 -0.88 -9.85
CA MET A 135 1.03 0.30 -10.03
C MET A 135 1.09 0.82 -11.49
N LEU A 136 0.55 0.07 -12.47
CA LEU A 136 0.41 0.49 -13.86
C LEU A 136 -1.03 0.90 -14.22
N SER A 137 -2.00 0.78 -13.30
CA SER A 137 -3.39 1.15 -13.54
C SER A 137 -3.68 2.59 -13.10
N GLU A 138 -4.81 3.12 -13.58
CA GLU A 138 -5.33 4.43 -13.17
C GLU A 138 -5.67 4.46 -11.66
N ASP A 139 -6.01 3.31 -11.08
CA ASP A 139 -6.32 3.18 -9.65
C ASP A 139 -5.14 3.55 -8.76
N ALA A 140 -3.89 3.40 -9.22
CA ALA A 140 -2.73 3.80 -8.43
C ALA A 140 -2.71 5.31 -8.17
N GLY A 141 -3.15 6.12 -9.14
CA GLY A 141 -3.30 7.56 -8.96
C GLY A 141 -4.38 7.90 -7.92
N LEU A 142 -5.49 7.16 -7.94
CA LEU A 142 -6.56 7.32 -6.95
C LEU A 142 -6.11 6.93 -5.55
N ILE A 143 -5.38 5.81 -5.41
CA ILE A 143 -4.78 5.39 -4.13
C ILE A 143 -3.83 6.48 -3.63
N SER A 144 -2.97 7.02 -4.49
CA SER A 144 -2.08 8.12 -4.13
C SER A 144 -2.84 9.33 -3.56
N GLY A 145 -3.96 9.71 -4.18
CA GLY A 145 -4.84 10.76 -3.68
C GLY A 145 -5.45 10.47 -2.30
N LEU A 146 -5.82 9.21 -2.03
CA LEU A 146 -6.33 8.79 -0.72
C LEU A 146 -5.25 8.86 0.37
N LEU A 147 -4.00 8.54 0.03
CA LEU A 147 -2.88 8.59 0.96
C LEU A 147 -2.59 10.01 1.47
N ILE A 148 -2.94 11.05 0.71
CA ILE A 148 -2.83 12.45 1.17
C ILE A 148 -3.67 12.67 2.43
N GLY A 149 -4.85 12.04 2.51
CA GLY A 149 -5.74 12.13 3.66
C GLY A 149 -5.16 11.52 4.95
N LEU A 150 -4.12 10.68 4.85
CA LEU A 150 -3.45 10.09 6.00
C LEU A 150 -2.41 11.00 6.65
N ASN A 151 -2.00 12.08 5.98
CA ASN A 151 -0.98 12.99 6.52
C ASN A 151 -1.44 13.72 7.79
N VAL A 152 -2.75 13.78 8.04
CA VAL A 152 -3.31 14.37 9.27
C VAL A 152 -3.17 13.45 10.49
N LEU A 153 -2.87 12.17 10.27
CA LEU A 153 -2.73 11.17 11.33
C LEU A 153 -1.31 11.19 11.91
N ASP A 154 -1.20 10.90 13.20
CA ASP A 154 0.08 10.73 13.88
C ASP A 154 0.34 9.24 14.13
N PHE A 155 1.41 8.74 13.52
CA PHE A 155 1.87 7.36 13.67
C PHE A 155 3.11 7.32 14.55
N SER A 156 3.19 6.33 15.44
CA SER A 156 4.35 6.11 16.31
C SER A 156 4.66 4.61 16.35
N PHE A 157 5.60 4.16 15.50
CA PHE A 157 5.98 2.76 15.38
C PHE A 157 7.41 2.52 15.91
N ASP A 158 7.63 1.42 16.63
CA ASP A 158 8.98 0.97 16.99
C ASP A 158 9.53 -0.02 15.95
N VAL A 159 9.98 0.53 14.83
CA VAL A 159 10.51 -0.23 13.69
C VAL A 159 11.69 -1.13 14.08
N ARG A 160 12.49 -0.76 15.10
CA ARG A 160 13.72 -1.47 15.48
C ARG A 160 13.45 -2.68 16.36
N SER A 161 12.39 -2.65 17.18
CA SER A 161 12.02 -3.79 18.03
C SER A 161 11.16 -4.81 17.29
N GLN A 162 10.56 -4.44 16.16
CA GLN A 162 9.74 -5.32 15.33
C GLN A 162 10.55 -6.32 14.51
N ASN A 163 10.06 -7.57 14.44
CA ASN A 163 10.67 -8.63 13.63
C ASN A 163 10.15 -8.64 12.18
N LEU A 164 10.41 -7.56 11.44
CA LEU A 164 9.84 -7.28 10.12
C LEU A 164 10.21 -8.30 9.02
N ASP A 165 11.30 -9.04 9.20
CA ASP A 165 11.76 -10.07 8.28
C ASP A 165 10.83 -11.31 8.26
N PHE A 166 10.18 -11.62 9.38
CA PHE A 166 9.42 -12.87 9.56
C PHE A 166 7.91 -12.66 9.69
N ILE A 167 7.43 -11.43 9.56
CA ILE A 167 5.98 -11.19 9.42
C ILE A 167 5.54 -11.96 8.17
N GLY A 168 4.60 -12.90 8.31
CA GLY A 168 4.11 -13.69 7.18
C GLY A 168 3.57 -12.82 6.04
N ILE A 169 3.26 -13.41 4.88
CA ILE A 169 2.41 -12.71 3.91
C ILE A 169 1.13 -12.36 4.67
N PRO A 170 0.79 -11.07 4.82
CA PRO A 170 -0.30 -10.70 5.70
C PRO A 170 -1.58 -11.35 5.18
N VAL A 171 -2.22 -12.16 6.01
CA VAL A 171 -3.55 -12.68 5.73
C VAL A 171 -4.47 -11.48 5.80
N LEU A 172 -4.85 -10.96 4.64
CA LEU A 172 -5.79 -9.85 4.53
C LEU A 172 -7.15 -10.35 5.03
N ASP A 173 -7.51 -10.02 6.27
CA ASP A 173 -8.86 -10.25 6.74
C ASP A 173 -9.78 -9.18 6.13
N PHE A 174 -10.43 -9.55 5.03
CA PHE A 174 -11.42 -8.69 4.40
C PHE A 174 -12.78 -8.74 5.11
N THR A 175 -12.99 -9.64 6.08
CA THR A 175 -14.26 -9.79 6.81
C THR A 175 -14.80 -8.47 7.37
N PRO A 176 -14.01 -7.61 8.04
CA PRO A 176 -14.49 -6.29 8.48
C PRO A 176 -14.98 -5.44 7.30
N TYR A 177 -14.24 -5.39 6.19
CA TYR A 177 -14.61 -4.60 5.00
C TYR A 177 -15.79 -5.18 4.21
N LEU A 178 -15.98 -6.51 4.25
CA LEU A 178 -17.12 -7.21 3.65
C LEU A 178 -18.41 -7.00 4.47
N LYS A 179 -18.31 -6.80 5.79
CA LYS A 179 -19.46 -6.37 6.60
C LYS A 179 -19.86 -4.93 6.27
N PHE A 180 -18.90 -4.06 5.97
CA PHE A 180 -19.18 -2.72 5.42
C PHE A 180 -19.84 -2.79 4.03
N GLU A 181 -19.50 -3.77 3.19
CA GLU A 181 -20.21 -4.02 1.92
C GLU A 181 -21.71 -4.30 2.13
N GLN A 182 -22.11 -5.00 3.20
CA GLN A 182 -23.53 -5.26 3.46
C GLN A 182 -24.31 -3.99 3.86
N GLN A 183 -23.64 -3.06 4.54
CA GLN A 183 -24.22 -1.78 4.95
C GLN A 183 -24.27 -0.78 3.77
N TYR A 184 -23.27 -0.79 2.88
CA TYR A 184 -23.24 0.02 1.66
C TYR A 184 -23.92 -0.63 0.44
N ARG A 185 -24.24 -1.93 0.44
CA ARG A 185 -25.13 -2.53 -0.56
C ARG A 185 -26.52 -1.93 -0.53
N ARG A 186 -26.92 -1.24 0.54
CA ARG A 186 -28.12 -0.39 0.53
C ARG A 186 -27.85 0.99 -0.07
N ILE A 187 -26.66 1.56 0.12
CA ILE A 187 -26.32 2.93 -0.31
C ILE A 187 -25.90 2.97 -1.80
N ILE A 188 -25.07 2.04 -2.25
CA ILE A 188 -24.65 1.92 -3.66
C ILE A 188 -25.83 1.50 -4.54
N PHE A 189 -26.78 0.73 -4.02
CA PHE A 189 -28.03 0.41 -4.73
C PHE A 189 -28.93 1.66 -4.85
N ILE A 190 -28.92 2.56 -3.87
CA ILE A 190 -29.63 3.84 -3.94
C ILE A 190 -28.93 4.80 -4.93
N GLU A 191 -27.60 4.89 -4.94
CA GLU A 191 -26.88 5.72 -5.93
C GLU A 191 -27.00 5.16 -7.36
N LEU A 192 -26.93 3.85 -7.56
CA LEU A 192 -27.16 3.24 -8.88
C LEU A 192 -28.62 3.40 -9.34
N ILE A 193 -29.60 3.36 -8.44
CA ILE A 193 -31.00 3.67 -8.78
C ILE A 193 -31.19 5.16 -9.10
N LEU A 194 -30.56 6.07 -8.35
CA LEU A 194 -30.65 7.51 -8.59
C LEU A 194 -29.93 7.94 -9.88
N MET A 195 -28.81 7.30 -10.24
CA MET A 195 -28.14 7.53 -11.53
C MET A 195 -28.85 6.86 -12.72
N SER A 196 -29.76 5.91 -12.47
CA SER A 196 -30.60 5.28 -13.51
C SER A 196 -31.93 6.02 -13.74
N PHE A 197 -32.24 7.06 -12.94
CA PHE A 197 -33.52 7.78 -12.96
C PHE A 197 -33.39 9.30 -13.14
N CYS A 198 -32.22 9.82 -13.56
CA CYS A 198 -32.14 11.19 -14.06
C CYS A 198 -32.29 11.17 -15.59
N PRO A 199 -33.35 11.77 -16.16
CA PRO A 199 -33.68 11.69 -17.59
C PRO A 199 -32.67 12.38 -18.51
#